data_AF-A0A7Y3C1P6-F1
#
_entry.id   AF-A0A7Y3C1P6-F1
#
_cell.length_a   1.000
_cell.length_b   1.000
_cell.length_c   1.000
_cell.angle_alpha   90.00
_cell.angle_beta   90.00
_cell.angle_gamma   90.00
#
_symmetry.space_group_name_H-M   'P 1'
#
loop_
_entity.id
_entity.type
_entity.pdbx_description
1 polymer ?
#
loop_
_entity_poly.entity_id
_entity_poly.type
_entity_poly.pdbx_seq_one_letter_code
_entity_poly.pdbx_strand_id
1 'polypeptide(L)'
;MLAIAQDAAAASGGRLDLLGAGIGIGLAVIGAGVGIGQIGNGVAQGIARQPEAAATIQTAGIILAALIEGAALFGLVITILFKFF
;
A
#
# COMPACT_ATOMS: atom_id res chain seq x y z
N MET A 1 -14.32 -35.33 22.70
CA MET A 1 -13.62 -35.50 21.40
C MET A 1 -14.14 -34.54 20.34
N LEU A 2 -15.46 -34.41 20.14
CA LEU A 2 -16.06 -33.44 19.20
C LEU A 2 -15.76 -31.96 19.57
N ALA A 3 -15.82 -31.60 20.85
CA ALA A 3 -15.47 -30.25 21.32
C ALA A 3 -14.00 -29.87 21.06
N ILE A 4 -13.08 -30.85 21.16
CA ILE A 4 -11.64 -30.65 20.90
C ILE A 4 -11.41 -30.46 19.38
N ALA A 5 -12.20 -31.13 18.54
CA ALA A 5 -12.15 -30.95 17.09
C ALA A 5 -12.71 -29.58 16.65
N GLN A 6 -13.70 -29.03 17.36
CA GLN A 6 -14.25 -27.70 17.10
C GLN A 6 -13.27 -26.57 17.49
N ASP A 7 -12.56 -26.70 18.61
CA ASP A 7 -11.52 -25.75 19.03
C ASP A 7 -10.34 -25.69 18.04
N ALA A 8 -9.94 -26.83 17.48
CA ALA A 8 -8.88 -26.90 16.47
C ALA A 8 -9.28 -26.23 15.15
N ALA A 9 -10.55 -26.34 14.75
CA ALA A 9 -11.09 -25.67 13.56
C ALA A 9 -11.17 -24.14 13.75
N ALA A 10 -11.60 -23.67 14.92
CA ALA A 10 -11.67 -22.25 15.27
C ALA A 10 -10.29 -21.58 15.35
N ALA A 11 -9.26 -22.33 15.80
CA ALA A 11 -7.88 -21.84 15.86
C ALA A 11 -7.21 -21.66 14.48
N SER A 12 -7.77 -22.26 13.41
CA SER A 12 -7.16 -22.24 12.07
C SER A 12 -7.40 -20.94 11.29
N GLY A 13 -8.54 -20.27 11.50
CA GLY A 13 -8.90 -19.03 10.77
C GLY A 13 -7.92 -17.89 11.07
N GLY A 14 -7.73 -17.58 12.35
CA GLY A 14 -6.93 -16.43 12.76
C GLY A 14 -5.45 -16.46 12.31
N ARG A 15 -4.87 -17.63 12.01
CA ARG A 15 -3.48 -17.72 11.52
C ARG A 15 -3.35 -17.39 10.04
N LEU A 16 -4.34 -17.76 9.23
CA LEU A 16 -4.37 -17.46 7.80
C LEU A 16 -4.75 -16.00 7.56
N ASP A 17 -5.65 -15.44 8.38
CA ASP A 17 -6.08 -14.05 8.29
C ASP A 17 -4.91 -13.09 8.59
N LEU A 18 -4.10 -13.40 9.61
CA LEU A 18 -2.90 -12.63 9.93
C LEU A 18 -1.83 -12.73 8.84
N LEU A 19 -1.66 -13.91 8.24
CA LEU A 19 -0.72 -14.11 7.14
C LEU A 19 -1.15 -13.33 5.89
N GLY A 20 -2.43 -13.44 5.52
CA GLY A 20 -3.03 -12.68 4.42
C GLY A 20 -2.92 -11.18 4.65
N ALA A 21 -3.20 -10.71 5.87
CA ALA A 21 -3.05 -9.31 6.23
C ALA A 21 -1.61 -8.82 6.13
N GLY A 22 -0.64 -9.60 6.62
CA GLY A 22 0.78 -9.26 6.52
C GLY A 22 1.26 -9.16 5.06
N ILE A 23 0.85 -10.11 4.22
CA ILE A 23 1.18 -10.11 2.78
C ILE A 23 0.53 -8.92 2.08
N GLY A 24 -0.76 -8.66 2.31
CA GLY A 24 -1.49 -7.56 1.69
C GLY A 24 -0.89 -6.19 2.02
N ILE A 25 -0.56 -5.96 3.31
CA ILE A 25 0.10 -4.73 3.76
C ILE A 25 1.47 -4.60 3.09
N GLY A 26 2.27 -5.67 3.10
CA GLY A 26 3.61 -5.66 2.49
C GLY A 26 3.57 -5.33 1.00
N LEU A 27 2.67 -5.96 0.24
CA LEU A 27 2.51 -5.69 -1.19
C LEU A 27 2.00 -4.27 -1.47
N ALA A 28 1.06 -3.77 -0.67
CA ALA A 28 0.56 -2.40 -0.82
C ALA A 28 1.68 -1.36 -0.60
N VAL A 29 2.48 -1.52 0.45
CA VAL A 29 3.61 -0.62 0.76
C VAL A 29 4.71 -0.71 -0.29
N ILE A 30 5.03 -1.91 -0.79
CA ILE A 30 6.02 -2.09 -1.87
C ILE A 30 5.54 -1.39 -3.14
N GLY A 31 4.27 -1.60 -3.53
CA GLY A 31 3.70 -0.96 -4.71
C GLY A 31 3.72 0.57 -4.62
N ALA A 32 3.32 1.11 -3.46
CA ALA A 32 3.38 2.55 -3.18
C ALA A 32 4.81 3.07 -3.26
N GLY A 33 5.76 2.40 -2.59
CA GLY A 33 7.18 2.79 -2.56
C GLY A 33 7.84 2.82 -3.94
N VAL A 34 7.56 1.82 -4.79
CA VAL A 34 8.05 1.81 -6.17
C VAL A 34 7.44 2.94 -6.99
N GLY A 35 6.12 3.14 -6.87
CA GLY A 35 5.40 4.18 -7.59
C GLY A 35 5.86 5.60 -7.23
N ILE A 36 5.92 5.90 -5.93
CA ILE A 36 6.37 7.23 -5.45
C ILE A 36 7.84 7.48 -5.79
N GLY A 37 8.69 6.46 -5.74
CA GLY A 37 10.10 6.55 -6.13
C GLY A 37 10.26 6.94 -7.60
N GLN A 38 9.45 6.37 -8.50
CA GLN A 38 9.47 6.74 -9.92
C GLN A 38 8.97 8.16 -10.16
N ILE A 39 7.91 8.59 -9.46
CA ILE A 39 7.41 9.97 -9.53
C ILE A 39 8.49 10.94 -9.07
N GLY A 40 9.12 10.69 -7.91
CA GLY A 40 10.18 11.53 -7.37
C GLY A 40 11.38 11.64 -8.32
N ASN A 41 11.77 10.53 -8.94
CA ASN A 41 12.84 10.53 -9.95
C ASN A 41 12.47 11.39 -11.18
N GLY A 42 11.25 11.26 -11.69
CA GLY A 42 10.76 12.07 -12.80
C GLY A 42 10.70 13.57 -12.47
N VAL A 43 10.22 13.92 -11.27
CA VAL A 43 10.19 15.29 -10.76
C VAL A 43 11.60 15.87 -10.66
N ALA A 44 12.54 15.14 -10.04
CA ALA A 44 13.92 15.59 -9.88
C ALA A 44 14.60 15.83 -11.24
N GLN A 45 14.43 14.89 -12.18
CA GLN A 45 14.97 15.04 -13.53
C GLN A 45 14.32 16.18 -14.32
N GLY A 46 13.01 16.38 -14.16
CA GLY A 46 12.28 17.48 -14.80
C GLY A 46 12.77 18.84 -14.30
N ILE A 47 12.87 19.02 -12.98
CA ILE A 47 13.36 20.24 -12.35
C ILE A 47 14.81 20.53 -12.76
N ALA A 48 15.67 19.50 -12.78
CA ALA A 48 17.07 19.67 -13.19
C ALA A 48 17.22 20.14 -14.65
N ARG A 49 16.28 19.78 -15.54
CA ARG A 49 16.28 20.19 -16.95
C ARG A 49 15.62 21.55 -17.19
N GLN A 50 14.60 21.88 -16.41
CA GLN A 50 13.84 23.13 -16.53
C GLN A 50 13.55 23.72 -15.15
N PRO A 51 14.53 24.41 -14.55
CA PRO A 51 14.38 24.97 -13.21
C PRO A 51 13.29 26.05 -13.13
N GLU A 52 13.01 26.76 -14.22
CA GLU A 52 11.95 27.78 -14.30
C GLU A 52 10.55 27.18 -14.15
N ALA A 53 10.39 25.90 -14.49
CA ALA A 53 9.12 25.18 -14.39
C ALA A 53 8.97 24.39 -13.07
N ALA A 54 9.87 24.58 -12.10
CA ALA A 54 9.95 23.71 -10.93
C ALA A 54 8.65 23.62 -10.12
N ALA A 55 7.98 24.76 -9.90
CA ALA A 55 6.71 24.79 -9.16
C ALA A 55 5.60 23.99 -9.86
N THR A 56 5.52 24.09 -11.19
CA THR A 56 4.54 23.36 -12.01
C THR A 56 4.84 21.85 -11.98
N ILE A 57 6.11 21.47 -12.14
CA ILE A 57 6.55 20.06 -12.10
C ILE A 57 6.28 19.45 -10.72
N GLN A 58 6.57 20.19 -9.65
CA GLN A 58 6.32 19.73 -8.28
C GLN A 58 4.82 19.58 -8.00
N THR A 59 3.98 20.50 -8.48
CA THR A 59 2.52 20.39 -8.36
C THR A 59 2.01 19.14 -9.07
N ALA A 60 2.45 18.88 -10.31
CA ALA A 60 2.10 17.65 -11.02
C ALA A 60 2.58 16.40 -10.28
N GLY A 61 3.81 16.43 -9.75
CA GLY A 61 4.37 15.35 -8.93
C GLY A 61 3.54 15.04 -7.68
N ILE A 62 3.09 16.06 -6.95
CA ILE A 62 2.24 15.88 -5.77
C ILE A 62 0.88 15.27 -6.14
N ILE A 63 0.27 15.68 -7.25
CA ILE A 63 -1.00 15.09 -7.73
C ILE A 63 -0.81 13.60 -8.03
N LEU A 64 0.25 13.24 -8.75
CA LEU A 64 0.56 11.84 -9.05
C LEU A 64 0.86 11.04 -7.77
N ALA A 65 1.61 11.62 -6.84
CA ALA A 65 1.91 11.02 -5.55
C ALA A 65 0.61 10.74 -4.77
N ALA A 66 -0.29 11.71 -4.71
CA ALA A 66 -1.58 11.57 -4.04
C ALA A 66 -2.47 10.47 -4.66
N LEU A 67 -2.42 10.29 -5.98
CA LEU A 67 -3.14 9.20 -6.66
C LEU A 67 -2.60 7.82 -6.26
N ILE A 68 -1.28 7.65 -6.20
CA ILE A 68 -0.65 6.39 -5.76
C ILE A 68 -0.94 6.14 -4.28
N GLU A 69 -0.79 7.14 -3.43
CA GLU A 69 -1.08 7.03 -1.99
C GLU A 69 -2.56 6.72 -1.76
N GLY A 70 -3.48 7.32 -2.53
CA GLY A 70 -4.91 7.01 -2.45
C GLY A 70 -5.20 5.54 -2.73
N ALA A 71 -4.60 4.96 -3.78
CA ALA A 71 -4.74 3.55 -4.09
C ALA A 71 -4.10 2.64 -3.02
N ALA A 72 -2.92 3.02 -2.52
CA ALA A 72 -2.20 2.26 -1.48
C ALA A 72 -2.97 2.23 -0.16
N LEU A 73 -3.48 3.37 0.30
CA LEU A 73 -4.29 3.47 1.50
C LEU A 73 -5.60 2.69 1.36
N PHE A 74 -6.23 2.70 0.18
CA PHE A 74 -7.41 1.88 -0.07
C PHE A 74 -7.11 0.38 0.08
N GLY A 75 -5.99 -0.09 -0.49
CA GLY A 75 -5.53 -1.46 -0.32
C GLY A 75 -5.20 -1.81 1.13
N LEU A 76 -4.58 -0.88 1.87
CA LEU A 76 -4.25 -1.04 3.28
C LEU A 76 -5.53 -1.17 4.13
N VAL A 77 -6.53 -0.33 3.87
CA VAL A 77 -7.84 -0.37 4.54
C VAL A 77 -8.53 -1.71 4.30
N ILE A 78 -8.61 -2.18 3.06
CA ILE A 78 -9.20 -3.50 2.74
C ILE A 78 -8.47 -4.62 3.48
N THR A 79 -7.14 -4.58 3.48
CA THR A 79 -6.33 -5.60 4.14
C THR A 79 -6.55 -5.63 5.65
N ILE A 80 -6.65 -4.46 6.27
CA ILE A 80 -6.97 -4.33 7.69
C ILE A 80 -8.43 -4.76 7.96
N LEU A 81 -9.35 -4.51 7.04
CA LEU A 81 -10.75 -4.92 7.15
C LEU A 81 -10.87 -6.44 7.27
N PHE A 82 -10.18 -7.19 6.41
CA PHE A 82 -10.16 -8.66 6.44
C PHE A 82 -9.52 -9.26 7.69
N LYS A 83 -8.77 -8.48 8.48
CA LYS A 83 -8.30 -8.93 9.80
C LYS A 83 -9.45 -8.90 10.83
N PHE A 84 -10.40 -7.99 10.69
CA PHE A 84 -11.44 -7.72 11.69
C PHE A 84 -12.78 -8.41 11.42
N PHE A 85 -13.01 -8.86 10.18
CA PHE A 85 -14.22 -9.56 9.74
C PHE A 85 -13.86 -10.92 9.16
#